data_AF-A0A336MY99-F1
#
_entry.id   AF-A0A336MY99-F1
#
_cell.length_a   1.000
_cell.length_b   1.000
_cell.length_c   1.000
_cell.angle_alpha   90.00
_cell.angle_beta   90.00
_cell.angle_gamma   90.00
#
_symmetry.space_group_name_H-M   'P 1'
#
loop_
_entity.id
_entity.type
_entity.pdbx_description
1 polymer ?
#
loop_
_entity_poly.entity_id
_entity_poly.type
_entity_poly.pdbx_seq_one_letter_code
_entity_poly.pdbx_strand_id
1 'polypeptide(L)'
;MKILVNPRLDGLETGHVRRILRDALEVWASNSKLTFRETSNPDADIQVLFASRDHGDSYNFDGPGSVLAHAFYPGSGRGGDAHFDSEEIWELFNKRNENDDGKSI
;
A
#
# COMPACT_ATOMS: atom_id res chain seq x y z
N MET A 1 -9.65 8.32 9.08
CA MET A 1 -8.19 8.19 9.02
C MET A 1 -7.68 8.80 7.73
N LYS A 2 -6.64 9.62 7.84
CA LYS A 2 -5.90 10.23 6.75
C LYS A 2 -4.75 9.32 6.35
N ILE A 3 -4.56 9.11 5.06
CA ILE A 3 -3.51 8.23 4.55
C ILE A 3 -2.65 9.03 3.59
N LEU A 4 -1.34 9.07 3.85
CA LEU A 4 -0.38 9.64 2.91
C LEU A 4 0.26 8.48 2.15
N VAL A 5 0.02 8.41 0.85
CA VAL A 5 0.65 7.41 -0.01
C VAL A 5 1.88 8.04 -0.65
N ASN A 6 3.05 7.44 -0.44
CA ASN A 6 4.28 7.78 -1.15
C ASN A 6 4.67 6.62 -2.11
N PRO A 7 4.02 6.53 -3.28
CA PRO A 7 3.99 5.31 -4.09
C PRO A 7 5.19 5.18 -5.03
N ARG A 8 6.31 5.84 -4.74
CA ARG A 8 7.44 5.85 -5.69
C ARG A 8 8.13 4.47 -5.67
N LEU A 9 7.65 3.62 -6.56
CA LEU A 9 8.29 2.40 -7.02
C LEU A 9 8.63 2.57 -8.50
N ASP A 10 9.89 2.40 -8.86
CA ASP A 10 10.30 2.47 -10.25
C ASP A 10 9.63 1.33 -11.04
N GLY A 11 8.95 1.68 -12.14
CA GLY A 11 8.25 0.71 -13.00
C GLY A 11 6.77 0.48 -12.69
N LEU A 12 6.19 1.10 -11.65
CA LEU A 12 4.74 1.03 -11.38
C LEU A 12 4.05 2.38 -11.51
N GLU A 13 2.92 2.37 -12.21
CA GLU A 13 2.05 3.54 -12.33
C GLU A 13 1.46 3.93 -10.97
N THR A 14 1.79 5.14 -10.51
CA THR A 14 1.32 5.71 -9.23
C THR A 14 -0.21 5.61 -9.06
N GLY A 15 -0.96 5.77 -10.15
CA GLY A 15 -2.42 5.64 -10.13
C GLY A 15 -2.93 4.23 -9.83
N HIS A 16 -2.19 3.18 -10.24
CA HIS A 16 -2.53 1.80 -9.91
C HIS A 16 -2.22 1.48 -8.45
N VAL A 17 -1.07 1.93 -7.92
CA VAL A 17 -0.72 1.75 -6.51
C VAL A 17 -1.77 2.41 -5.61
N ARG A 18 -2.15 3.66 -5.89
CA ARG A 18 -3.23 4.36 -5.17
C ARG A 18 -4.58 3.63 -5.24
N ARG A 19 -4.92 3.06 -6.39
CA ARG A 19 -6.16 2.28 -6.58
C ARG A 19 -6.14 1.03 -5.69
N ILE A 20 -5.08 0.24 -5.75
CA ILE A 20 -4.96 -1.00 -4.99
C ILE A 20 -4.96 -0.73 -3.49
N LEU A 21 -4.25 0.31 -3.04
CA LEU A 21 -4.26 0.70 -1.63
C LEU A 21 -5.66 1.13 -1.16
N ARG A 22 -6.38 1.90 -1.97
CA ARG A 22 -7.77 2.25 -1.67
C ARG A 22 -8.65 1.00 -1.57
N ASP A 23 -8.54 0.10 -2.55
CA ASP A 23 -9.36 -1.12 -2.59
C ASP A 23 -9.04 -2.04 -1.41
N ALA A 24 -7.77 -2.12 -0.98
CA ALA A 24 -7.34 -2.84 0.22
C ALA A 24 -7.90 -2.22 1.52
N LEU A 25 -7.91 -0.89 1.64
CA LEU A 25 -8.50 -0.19 2.80
C LEU A 25 -10.02 -0.30 2.84
N GLU A 26 -10.68 -0.42 1.68
CA GLU A 26 -12.13 -0.59 1.58
C GLU A 26 -12.61 -1.90 2.24
N VAL A 27 -11.78 -2.95 2.25
CA VAL A 27 -12.07 -4.20 2.98
C VAL A 27 -12.33 -3.92 4.47
N TRP A 28 -11.55 -3.01 5.07
CA TRP A 28 -11.72 -2.61 6.46
C TRP A 28 -12.87 -1.62 6.66
N ALA A 29 -13.03 -0.67 5.73
CA ALA A 29 -14.09 0.33 5.80
C ALA A 29 -15.49 -0.33 5.76
N SER A 30 -15.68 -1.27 4.83
CA SER A 30 -16.95 -1.98 4.64
C SER A 30 -17.39 -2.85 5.83
N ASN A 31 -16.45 -3.23 6.72
CA ASN A 31 -16.69 -4.10 7.87
C ASN A 31 -16.55 -3.39 9.22
N SER A 32 -16.50 -2.04 9.21
CA SER A 32 -16.32 -1.27 10.44
C SER A 32 -16.98 0.11 10.35
N LYS A 33 -16.70 0.98 11.33
CA LYS A 33 -17.08 2.41 11.28
C LYS A 33 -15.93 3.29 10.78
N LEU A 34 -14.87 2.67 10.26
CA LEU A 34 -13.67 3.37 9.80
C LEU A 34 -13.94 4.01 8.44
N THR A 35 -13.40 5.21 8.26
CA THR A 35 -13.34 5.89 6.96
C THR A 35 -11.90 6.23 6.65
N PHE A 36 -11.51 6.06 5.40
CA PHE A 36 -10.16 6.31 4.92
C PHE A 36 -10.20 7.41 3.87
N ARG A 37 -9.25 8.35 3.94
CA ARG A 37 -9.13 9.45 2.97
C ARG A 37 -7.67 9.74 2.68
N GLU A 38 -7.27 9.64 1.42
CA GLU A 38 -5.94 10.04 0.98
C GLU A 38 -5.70 11.54 1.27
N THR A 39 -4.49 11.90 1.67
CA THR A 39 -4.07 13.28 1.94
C THR A 39 -2.64 13.50 1.44
N SER A 40 -2.29 14.75 1.19
CA SER A 40 -0.90 15.20 0.98
C SER A 40 -0.25 15.75 2.26
N ASN A 41 -0.96 15.73 3.39
CA ASN A 41 -0.44 16.19 4.67
C ASN A 41 0.56 15.17 5.23
N PRO A 42 1.80 15.57 5.57
CA PRO A 42 2.79 14.69 6.22
C PRO A 42 2.35 14.17 7.60
N ASP A 43 1.43 14.86 8.27
CA ASP A 43 0.83 14.43 9.55
C ASP A 43 -0.42 13.54 9.32
N ALA A 44 -0.22 12.44 8.59
CA ALA A 44 -1.26 11.45 8.30
C ALA A 44 -1.31 10.37 9.39
N ASP A 45 -2.47 9.72 9.55
CA ASP A 45 -2.64 8.63 10.52
C ASP A 45 -1.95 7.33 10.05
N ILE A 46 -1.73 7.19 8.74
CA ILE A 46 -1.06 6.07 8.09
C ILE A 46 -0.19 6.66 6.98
N GLN A 47 1.13 6.47 7.05
CA GLN A 47 2.02 6.73 5.93
C GLN A 47 2.39 5.40 5.25
N VAL A 48 2.18 5.34 3.94
CA VAL A 48 2.59 4.21 3.10
C VAL A 48 3.91 4.55 2.43
N LEU A 49 4.93 3.74 2.71
CA LEU A 49 6.30 3.91 2.21
C LEU A 49 6.76 2.65 1.46
N PHE A 50 7.42 2.85 0.32
CA PHE A 50 8.25 1.84 -0.32
C PHE A 50 9.71 2.18 -0.07
N ALA A 51 10.47 1.26 0.51
CA ALA A 51 11.88 1.47 0.86
C ALA A 51 12.67 0.18 0.75
N SER A 52 14.00 0.26 0.71
CA SER A 52 14.87 -0.92 0.68
C SER A 52 15.75 -0.97 1.92
N ARG A 53 16.10 -2.19 2.34
CA ARG A 53 17.10 -2.45 3.39
C ARG A 53 16.85 -1.62 4.65
N ASP A 54 17.87 -0.93 5.15
CA ASP A 54 17.74 0.03 6.25
C ASP A 54 17.00 1.28 5.77
N HIS A 55 15.85 1.52 6.40
CA HIS A 55 14.96 2.64 6.11
C HIS A 55 14.58 3.43 7.38
N GLY A 56 15.43 3.39 8.41
CA GLY A 56 15.39 4.32 9.53
C GLY A 56 14.44 3.96 10.69
N ASP A 57 13.87 2.76 10.70
CA ASP A 57 12.99 2.27 11.79
C ASP A 57 13.54 1.04 12.53
N SER A 58 14.76 0.59 12.19
CA SER A 58 15.45 -0.59 12.75
C SER A 58 14.87 -1.96 12.37
N TYR A 59 13.84 -2.01 11.51
CA TYR A 59 13.26 -3.23 10.97
C TYR A 59 13.65 -3.39 9.50
N ASN A 60 14.93 -3.68 9.27
CA ASN A 60 15.48 -3.66 7.91
C ASN A 60 14.85 -4.73 7.01
N PHE A 61 14.59 -4.37 5.75
CA PHE A 61 14.23 -5.34 4.72
C PHE A 61 15.44 -6.17 4.26
N ASP A 62 15.18 -7.35 3.70
CA ASP A 62 16.20 -8.31 3.25
C ASP A 62 16.48 -8.26 1.74
N GLY A 63 15.80 -7.37 1.01
CA GLY A 63 15.79 -7.38 -0.44
C GLY A 63 14.88 -8.49 -0.96
N PRO A 64 15.09 -8.99 -2.19
CA PRO A 64 14.17 -9.96 -2.79
C PRO A 64 14.00 -11.23 -1.93
N GLY A 65 12.77 -11.54 -1.54
CA GLY A 65 12.40 -12.76 -0.82
C GLY A 65 11.53 -12.55 0.43
N SER A 66 12.14 -12.64 1.61
CA SER A 66 11.44 -13.11 2.81
C SER A 66 10.54 -12.06 3.44
N VAL A 67 11.01 -10.80 3.54
CA VAL A 67 10.29 -9.73 4.23
C VAL A 67 9.68 -8.78 3.22
N LEU A 68 8.43 -9.02 2.86
CA LEU A 68 7.73 -8.23 1.85
C LEU A 68 7.30 -6.84 2.35
N ALA A 69 6.90 -6.75 3.62
CA ALA A 69 6.33 -5.54 4.21
C ALA A 69 6.25 -5.65 5.74
N HIS A 70 6.12 -4.51 6.41
CA HIS A 70 5.71 -4.44 7.81
C HIS A 70 4.81 -3.23 8.09
N ALA A 71 4.15 -3.23 9.24
CA ALA A 71 3.36 -2.10 9.71
C ALA A 71 3.45 -1.95 11.23
N PHE A 72 3.23 -0.73 11.71
CA PHE A 72 3.21 -0.41 13.13
C PHE A 72 1.77 -0.39 13.67
N TYR A 73 1.59 -0.78 14.92
CA TYR A 73 0.31 -0.60 15.61
C TYR A 73 -0.10 0.89 15.65
N PRO A 74 -1.41 1.20 15.75
CA PRO A 74 -1.88 2.58 15.90
C PRO A 74 -1.22 3.29 17.08
N GLY A 75 -0.83 4.55 16.90
CA GLY A 75 -0.15 5.32 17.93
C GLY A 75 0.43 6.63 17.43
N SER A 76 1.24 7.28 18.25
CA SER A 76 1.97 8.49 17.86
C SER A 76 3.25 8.15 17.08
N GLY A 77 3.82 9.14 16.40
CA GLY A 77 5.04 8.97 15.62
C GLY A 77 4.78 8.10 14.39
N ARG A 78 5.41 6.92 14.33
CA ARG A 78 5.22 5.94 13.23
C ARG A 78 3.99 5.05 13.40
N GLY A 79 3.20 5.27 14.46
CA GLY A 79 2.07 4.41 14.76
C GLY A 79 1.04 4.44 13.65
N GLY A 80 0.78 3.29 13.02
CA GLY A 80 -0.11 3.15 11.86
C GLY A 80 0.61 3.11 10.52
N ASP A 81 1.89 3.46 10.43
CA ASP A 81 2.64 3.43 9.18
C ASP A 81 2.80 2.00 8.64
N ALA A 82 2.81 1.87 7.32
CA ALA A 82 2.98 0.61 6.60
C ALA A 82 4.07 0.74 5.55
N HIS A 83 5.10 -0.09 5.64
CA HIS A 83 6.26 -0.07 4.76
C HIS A 83 6.32 -1.35 3.93
N PHE A 84 6.73 -1.23 2.68
CA PHE A 84 6.84 -2.32 1.70
C PHE A 84 8.26 -2.35 1.14
N ASP A 85 8.84 -3.53 0.95
CA ASP A 85 10.18 -3.63 0.36
C ASP A 85 10.14 -3.26 -1.12
N SER A 86 10.87 -2.21 -1.48
CA SER A 86 10.99 -1.74 -2.86
C SER A 86 11.89 -2.60 -3.76
N GLU A 87 12.68 -3.51 -3.20
CA GLU A 87 13.50 -4.46 -3.97
C GLU A 87 12.69 -5.69 -4.43
N GLU A 88 11.43 -5.82 -4.01
CA GLU A 88 10.53 -6.87 -4.47
C GLU A 88 9.94 -6.59 -5.85
N ILE A 89 9.59 -7.69 -6.53
CA ILE A 89 8.83 -7.62 -7.80
C ILE A 89 7.34 -7.57 -7.49
N TRP A 90 6.79 -6.35 -7.43
CA TRP A 90 5.37 -6.13 -7.16
C TRP A 90 4.51 -6.27 -8.42
N GLU A 91 3.72 -7.32 -8.49
CA GLU A 91 2.73 -7.53 -9.55
C GLU A 91 1.36 -6.95 -9.18
N LEU A 92 0.89 -5.97 -9.93
CA LEU A 92 -0.40 -5.32 -9.70
C LEU A 92 -1.49 -6.01 -10.56
N PHE A 93 -2.15 -7.02 -10.00
CA PHE A 93 -3.27 -7.67 -10.68
C PHE A 93 -4.55 -6.81 -10.58
N ASN A 94 -4.97 -6.26 -11.72
CA ASN A 94 -6.30 -5.69 -11.84
C ASN A 94 -7.31 -6.82 -12.08
N LYS A 95 -8.18 -7.12 -11.10
CA LYS A 95 -9.41 -7.86 -11.38
C LYS A 95 -10.34 -6.96 -12.20
N ARG A 96 -10.17 -6.91 -13.53
CA ARG A 96 -11.22 -6.43 -14.43
C ARG A 96 -12.18 -7.60 -14.63
N ASN A 97 -13.41 -7.40 -14.15
CA ASN A 97 -14.61 -8.24 -14.23
C ASN A 97 -14.58 -9.46 -15.17
N GLU A 98 -15.01 -10.60 -14.61
CA GLU A 98 -15.52 -11.81 -15.29
C GLU A 98 -16.84 -11.55 -16.04
N ASN A 99 -16.87 -10.56 -16.94
CA ASN A 99 -17.94 -10.37 -17.92
C ASN A 99 -17.27 -10.13 -19.29
N ASP A 100 -16.56 -11.15 -19.78
CA ASP A 100 -16.31 -11.29 -21.22
C ASP A 100 -17.34 -12.28 -21.74
N ASP A 101 -18.50 -11.71 -22.04
CA ASP A 101 -19.68 -12.39 -22.53
C ASP A 101 -19.32 -12.99 -23.89
N GLY A 102 -19.36 -14.32 -23.97
CA GLY A 102 -18.95 -15.04 -25.18
C GLY A 102 -19.50 -14.45 -26.47
N LYS A 103 -18.60 -14.07 -27.38
CA LYS A 103 -18.79 -14.13 -28.84
C LYS A 103 -17.47 -13.88 -29.58
N SER A 104 -17.09 -14.89 -30.36
CA SER A 104 -16.43 -14.88 -31.69
C SER A 104 -15.32 -13.84 -31.94
N ILE A 105 -14.10 -14.24 -32.29
CA ILE A 105 -13.66 -15.17 -33.35
C ILE A 105 -12.29 -15.75 -33.03
#